data_AF-A0A1S8IV61-F1
#
_entry.id   AF-A0A1S8IV61-F1
#
_cell.length_a   1.000
_cell.length_b   1.000
_cell.length_c   1.000
_cell.angle_alpha   90.00
_cell.angle_beta   90.00
_cell.angle_gamma   90.00
#
_symmetry.space_group_name_H-M   'P 1'
#
loop_
_entity.id
_entity.type
_entity.pdbx_description
1 polymer ?
#
loop_
_entity_poly.entity_id
_entity_poly.type
_entity_poly.pdbx_seq_one_letter_code
_entity_poly.pdbx_strand_id
1 'polypeptide(L)' 'MSKRTRRTFSQEFKQQIVNLYLAGKPRVEIIREYEL' A
#
# COMPACT_ATOMS: atom_id res chain seq x y z
N MET A 1 -12.31 17.72 12.99
CA MET A 1 -11.74 16.54 12.32
C MET A 1 -11.12 17.00 11.01
N SER A 2 -9.79 17.01 10.90
CA SER A 2 -9.11 17.40 9.66
C SER A 2 -9.31 16.32 8.61
N LYS A 3 -9.65 16.71 7.37
CA LYS A 3 -9.76 15.78 6.25
C LYS A 3 -8.37 15.19 5.98
N ARG A 4 -8.26 13.86 5.87
CA ARG A 4 -7.01 13.20 5.46
C ARG A 4 -6.62 13.72 4.07
N THR A 5 -5.37 14.10 3.89
CA THR A 5 -4.83 14.51 2.60
C THR A 5 -4.90 13.35 1.63
N ARG A 6 -5.33 13.62 0.39
CA ARG A 6 -5.38 12.60 -0.66
C ARG A 6 -3.95 12.23 -1.04
N ARG A 7 -3.63 10.94 -0.98
CA ARG A 7 -2.34 10.40 -1.43
C ARG A 7 -2.43 10.01 -2.91
N THR A 8 -1.36 10.25 -3.64
CA THR A 8 -1.19 9.80 -5.03
C THR A 8 -0.03 8.82 -5.07
N PHE A 9 -0.30 7.61 -5.52
CA PHE A 9 0.71 6.57 -5.66
C PHE A 9 1.09 6.41 -7.13
N SER A 10 2.39 6.29 -7.40
CA SER A 10 2.89 5.97 -8.74
C SER A 10 2.47 4.56 -9.14
N GLN A 11 2.58 4.23 -10.43
CA GLN A 11 2.19 2.92 -10.94
C GLN A 11 3.17 1.84 -10.47
N GLU A 12 4.45 2.18 -10.37
CA GLU A 12 5.53 1.31 -9.90
C GLU A 12 5.29 0.92 -8.44
N PHE A 13 4.89 1.88 -7.60
CA PHE A 13 4.56 1.62 -6.22
C PHE A 13 3.38 0.65 -6.09
N LYS A 14 2.31 0.85 -6.86
CA LYS A 14 1.17 -0.08 -6.87
C LYS A 14 1.60 -1.48 -7.30
N GLN A 15 2.48 -1.58 -8.30
CA GLN A 15 2.99 -2.86 -8.76
C GLN A 15 3.81 -3.57 -7.68
N GLN A 16 4.64 -2.85 -6.92
CA GLN A 16 5.35 -3.43 -5.77
C GLN A 16 4.38 -4.00 -4.73
N ILE A 17 3.34 -3.24 -4.35
CA ILE A 17 2.34 -3.69 -3.37
C ILE A 17 1.61 -4.95 -3.86
N VAL A 18 1.24 -5.00 -5.14
CA VAL A 18 0.61 -6.18 -5.75
C VAL A 18 1.57 -7.37 -5.75
N ASN A 19 2.83 -7.18 -6.11
CA ASN A 19 3.84 -8.24 -6.09
C ASN A 19 4.02 -8.83 -4.68
N LEU A 20 4.01 -7.99 -3.64
CA LEU A 20 4.09 -8.45 -2.25
C LEU A 20 2.89 -9.32 -1.86
N TYR A 21 1.69 -8.90 -2.26
CA TYR A 21 0.48 -9.68 -2.02
C TYR A 21 0.51 -11.02 -2.76
N LEU A 22 0.92 -11.02 -4.03
CA LEU A 22 1.06 -12.23 -4.85
C LEU A 22 2.15 -13.18 -4.32
N ALA A 23 3.20 -12.63 -3.69
CA ALA A 23 4.23 -13.42 -3.02
C ALA A 23 3.76 -14.08 -1.71
N GLY A 24 2.50 -13.87 -1.31
CA GLY A 24 1.90 -14.48 -0.13
C GLY A 24 2.02 -13.65 1.15
N LYS A 25 2.48 -12.39 1.06
CA LYS A 25 2.55 -11.53 2.25
C LYS A 25 1.13 -11.13 2.70
N PRO A 26 0.80 -11.25 3.99
CA PRO A 26 -0.51 -10.88 4.50
C PRO A 26 -0.82 -9.40 4.22
N ARG A 27 -2.02 -9.13 3.71
CA ARG A 27 -2.49 -7.76 3.41
C ARG A 27 -2.35 -6.82 4.62
N VAL A 28 -2.58 -7.33 5.83
CA VAL A 28 -2.48 -6.54 7.07
C VAL A 28 -1.06 -6.03 7.30
N GLU A 29 -0.04 -6.83 7.00
CA GLU A 29 1.36 -6.42 7.14
C GLU A 29 1.74 -5.39 6.09
N ILE A 30 1.31 -5.59 4.83
CA ILE A 30 1.54 -4.63 3.74
C ILE A 30 0.94 -3.26 4.07
N ILE A 31 -0.28 -3.23 4.61
CA ILE A 31 -0.93 -1.97 4.99
C ILE A 31 -0.18 -1.28 6.13
N ARG A 32 0.27 -2.04 7.14
CA ARG A 32 0.99 -1.49 8.30
C ARG A 32 2.37 -0.92 7.91
N GLU A 33 3.12 -1.64 7.08
CA GLU A 33 4.49 -1.26 6.73
C GLU A 33 4.57 -0.06 5.79
N TYR A 34 3.61 0.06 4.87
CA TYR A 34 3.56 1.14 3.89
C TYR A 34 2.55 2.25 4.25
N GLU A 35 1.99 2.18 5.48
CA GLU A 35 0.93 3.06 5.99
C GLU A 35 -0.22 3.30 5.00
N LEU A 36 -0.63 2.27 4.24
CA LEU A 36 -1.63 2.40 3.16
C LEU A 36 -3.03 2.77 3.64
#